data_AF-A0A2W4C860-F1
#
_entry.id   AF-A0A2W4C860-F1
#
_cell.length_a   1.000
_cell.length_b   1.000
_cell.length_c   1.000
_cell.angle_alpha   90.00
_cell.angle_beta   90.00
_cell.angle_gamma   90.00
#
_symmetry.space_group_name_H-M   'P 1'
#
loop_
_entity.id
_entity.type
_entity.pdbx_description
1 polymer ?
#
loop_
_entity_poly.entity_id
_entity_poly.type
_entity_poly.pdbx_seq_one_letter_code
_entity_poly.pdbx_strand_id
1 'polypeptide(L)'
;MADLSDMDNFESITSGAPAPEIQQEPQQHNQPSRDEGGRFAAPQAKQPVAAVEPPTEPTEPAAGQQPSNGNVPVGAVQAEREKRQEAQQRATDLERQLAELRGQVSVLTQQRQPAPKPQQEQQPATLWDDPDAFLKNQLTPFQQQMQEMREELWESRASAVHTPEAVSAAKAAAEKIFGTPEGRQLHQQITSAGGNPFDNLVKWHKQQETLAKVGGDPEAWLNAELEKRMADPAFMAQAVERARAGAASNTNRSAPLTSIPPSLSRLPAGGSSPGETDASDGALFNSTTSRRR
;
A
#
# COMPACT_ATOMS: atom_id res chain seq x y z
N MET A 1 -26.81 9.97 21.91
CA MET A 1 -27.03 10.20 23.36
C MET A 1 -27.13 8.83 24.02
N ALA A 2 -25.98 8.20 24.20
CA ALA A 2 -25.76 6.93 24.90
C ALA A 2 -24.25 6.64 24.77
N ASP A 3 -23.50 6.91 25.84
CA ASP A 3 -22.23 6.23 26.19
C ASP A 3 -21.70 6.91 27.48
N LEU A 4 -22.19 6.42 28.61
CA LEU A 4 -21.74 6.76 29.97
C LEU A 4 -21.37 5.49 30.78
N SER A 5 -21.55 4.31 30.18
CA SER A 5 -21.48 2.99 30.80
C SER A 5 -20.06 2.49 31.13
N ASP A 6 -19.01 3.22 30.72
CA ASP A 6 -17.62 2.80 30.92
C ASP A 6 -16.94 3.49 32.13
N MET A 7 -17.52 4.57 32.66
CA MET A 7 -17.02 5.22 33.88
C MET A 7 -17.48 4.53 35.18
N ASP A 8 -18.71 4.02 35.22
CA ASP A 8 -19.26 3.36 36.42
C ASP A 8 -18.52 2.04 36.76
N ASN A 9 -17.99 1.35 35.76
CA ASN A 9 -17.19 0.12 35.95
C ASN A 9 -15.88 0.37 36.70
N PHE A 10 -15.29 1.56 36.58
CA PHE A 10 -14.03 1.88 37.27
C PHE A 10 -14.25 2.23 38.75
N GLU A 11 -15.36 2.88 39.10
CA GLU A 11 -15.71 3.15 40.51
C GLU A 11 -16.05 1.87 41.29
N SER A 12 -16.65 0.87 40.63
CA SER A 12 -16.99 -0.43 41.24
C SER A 12 -15.78 -1.23 41.75
N ILE A 13 -14.55 -0.93 41.31
CA ILE A 13 -13.35 -1.70 41.66
C ILE A 13 -12.63 -1.09 42.90
N THR A 14 -12.87 0.20 43.20
CA THR A 14 -12.19 0.91 44.30
C THR A 14 -12.91 0.78 45.65
N SER A 15 -14.21 0.48 45.63
CA SER A 15 -15.03 0.36 46.84
C SER A 15 -15.19 -1.11 47.26
N GLY A 16 -14.53 -1.49 48.36
CA GLY A 16 -14.56 -2.86 48.88
C GLY A 16 -15.92 -3.26 49.45
N ALA A 17 -16.79 -3.81 48.61
CA ALA A 17 -18.09 -4.40 48.95
C ALA A 17 -18.30 -5.71 48.14
N PRO A 18 -19.10 -6.68 48.62
CA PRO A 18 -19.03 -8.07 48.16
C PRO A 18 -19.60 -8.31 46.74
N ALA A 19 -19.00 -9.29 46.06
CA ALA A 19 -19.25 -9.61 44.66
C ALA A 19 -20.70 -10.05 44.35
N PRO A 20 -21.27 -9.62 43.21
CA PRO A 20 -22.48 -10.20 42.67
C PRO A 20 -22.22 -11.58 42.03
N GLU A 21 -23.20 -12.45 42.20
CA GLU A 21 -23.22 -13.86 41.85
C GLU A 21 -23.31 -14.07 40.32
N ILE A 22 -22.31 -14.70 39.70
CA ILE A 22 -22.33 -15.01 38.26
C ILE A 22 -23.25 -16.20 38.01
N GLN A 23 -24.39 -15.94 37.39
CA GLN A 23 -25.31 -16.97 36.92
C GLN A 23 -24.70 -17.77 35.78
N GLN A 24 -24.81 -19.10 35.88
CA GLN A 24 -24.27 -20.05 34.91
C GLN A 24 -25.24 -20.24 33.74
N GLU A 25 -24.83 -19.90 32.51
CA GLU A 25 -25.36 -20.53 31.30
C GLU A 25 -24.35 -21.55 30.75
N PRO A 26 -24.80 -22.72 30.26
CA PRO A 26 -23.94 -23.87 30.06
C PRO A 26 -23.07 -23.72 28.80
N GLN A 27 -21.74 -23.68 28.99
CA GLN A 27 -20.78 -23.80 27.90
C GLN A 27 -20.91 -25.19 27.24
N GLN A 28 -21.30 -25.21 25.95
CA GLN A 28 -21.39 -26.44 25.18
C GLN A 28 -19.98 -26.92 24.80
N HIS A 29 -19.43 -27.79 25.65
CA HIS A 29 -18.03 -28.19 25.64
C HIS A 29 -17.72 -29.19 24.51
N ASN A 30 -17.52 -28.70 23.28
CA ASN A 30 -17.19 -29.52 22.12
C ASN A 30 -15.68 -29.89 22.10
N GLN A 31 -15.21 -30.66 23.09
CA GLN A 31 -13.88 -31.27 23.03
C GLN A 31 -13.90 -32.53 22.15
N PRO A 32 -12.91 -32.72 21.26
CA PRO A 32 -12.76 -33.98 20.55
C PRO A 32 -12.34 -35.08 21.55
N SER A 33 -13.14 -36.15 21.61
CA SER A 33 -12.88 -37.31 22.47
C SER A 33 -11.48 -37.88 22.25
N ARG A 34 -10.74 -38.08 23.35
CA ARG A 34 -9.45 -38.79 23.34
C ARG A 34 -9.66 -40.28 23.57
N ASP A 35 -8.80 -41.08 22.95
CA ASP A 35 -8.76 -42.52 23.15
C ASP A 35 -8.18 -42.87 24.54
N GLU A 36 -8.37 -44.10 25.03
CA GLU A 36 -7.85 -44.57 26.33
C GLU A 36 -6.30 -44.49 26.45
N GLY A 37 -5.59 -44.30 25.33
CA GLY A 37 -4.15 -44.01 25.28
C GLY A 37 -3.76 -42.52 25.32
N GLY A 38 -4.70 -41.60 25.58
CA GLY A 38 -4.43 -40.16 25.76
C GLY A 38 -4.11 -39.38 24.48
N ARG A 39 -4.32 -39.97 23.29
CA ARG A 39 -4.15 -39.31 21.99
C ARG A 39 -5.50 -38.87 21.43
N PHE A 40 -5.50 -37.88 20.54
CA PHE A 40 -6.71 -37.42 19.87
C PHE A 40 -7.11 -38.39 18.75
N ALA A 41 -8.37 -38.82 18.74
CA ALA A 41 -8.90 -39.70 17.71
C ALA A 41 -8.92 -38.99 16.34
N ALA A 42 -8.41 -39.64 15.29
CA ALA A 42 -8.61 -39.19 13.93
C ALA A 42 -10.05 -39.51 13.49
N PRO A 43 -10.84 -38.54 12.98
CA PRO A 43 -12.23 -38.80 12.60
C PRO A 43 -12.30 -39.81 11.45
N GLN A 44 -13.09 -40.88 11.65
CA GLN A 44 -13.33 -41.91 10.62
C GLN A 44 -13.92 -41.29 9.36
N ALA A 45 -13.27 -41.57 8.22
CA ALA A 45 -13.72 -41.11 6.92
C ALA A 45 -15.07 -41.74 6.53
N LYS A 46 -16.10 -40.90 6.32
CA LYS A 46 -17.27 -41.24 5.50
C LYS A 46 -17.11 -40.60 4.14
N GLN A 47 -17.32 -41.38 3.08
CA GLN A 47 -17.22 -40.94 1.69
C GLN A 47 -18.35 -39.94 1.34
N PRO A 48 -18.12 -39.01 0.40
CA PRO A 48 -19.02 -37.89 0.14
C PRO A 48 -20.18 -38.25 -0.80
N VAL A 49 -21.30 -37.56 -0.62
CA VAL A 49 -22.43 -37.48 -1.57
C VAL A 49 -22.50 -36.07 -2.18
N ALA A 50 -23.03 -35.98 -3.40
CA ALA A 50 -22.95 -34.80 -4.27
C ALA A 50 -24.03 -33.73 -4.01
N ALA A 51 -23.73 -32.47 -4.36
CA ALA A 51 -24.66 -31.41 -4.83
C ALA A 51 -23.84 -30.21 -5.40
N VAL A 52 -23.95 -29.82 -6.68
CA VAL A 52 -24.89 -28.85 -7.32
C VAL A 52 -24.34 -27.39 -7.41
N GLU A 53 -24.44 -26.82 -8.61
CA GLU A 53 -24.00 -25.47 -9.11
C GLU A 53 -25.01 -24.35 -8.75
N PRO A 54 -25.00 -23.09 -9.29
CA PRO A 54 -24.06 -22.33 -10.17
C PRO A 54 -23.73 -20.93 -9.52
N PRO A 55 -23.58 -19.73 -10.18
CA PRO A 55 -23.34 -19.35 -11.60
C PRO A 55 -22.30 -18.21 -11.87
N THR A 56 -21.98 -18.00 -13.17
CA THR A 56 -21.67 -16.74 -13.92
C THR A 56 -20.60 -15.73 -13.44
N GLU A 57 -19.71 -15.14 -14.27
CA GLU A 57 -19.30 -15.25 -15.71
C GLU A 57 -17.97 -14.41 -15.90
N PRO A 58 -17.23 -14.34 -17.05
CA PRO A 58 -17.65 -14.56 -18.45
C PRO A 58 -16.75 -15.39 -19.40
N THR A 59 -17.42 -16.01 -20.39
CA THR A 59 -17.06 -16.16 -21.84
C THR A 59 -15.67 -16.68 -22.30
N GLU A 60 -15.63 -17.99 -22.63
CA GLU A 60 -15.19 -18.68 -23.88
C GLU A 60 -13.99 -18.21 -24.78
N PRO A 61 -13.42 -19.11 -25.65
CA PRO A 61 -13.73 -20.54 -25.85
C PRO A 61 -12.51 -21.49 -25.79
N ALA A 62 -12.74 -22.73 -25.35
CA ALA A 62 -11.89 -23.88 -25.71
C ALA A 62 -12.75 -25.15 -25.82
N ALA A 63 -12.73 -25.80 -27.00
CA ALA A 63 -13.55 -26.97 -27.29
C ALA A 63 -13.02 -28.25 -26.62
N GLY A 64 -13.91 -29.20 -26.30
CA GLY A 64 -13.53 -30.62 -26.21
C GLY A 64 -13.94 -31.41 -24.96
N GLN A 65 -15.24 -31.70 -24.86
CA GLN A 65 -15.78 -32.99 -24.38
C GLN A 65 -15.30 -33.55 -23.02
N GLN A 66 -16.13 -33.31 -22.01
CA GLN A 66 -16.22 -34.08 -20.77
C GLN A 66 -16.79 -35.49 -21.02
N PRO A 67 -16.18 -36.58 -20.48
CA PRO A 67 -16.87 -37.84 -20.25
C PRO A 67 -17.41 -37.93 -18.81
N SER A 68 -18.60 -38.48 -18.67
CA SER A 68 -19.26 -38.73 -17.38
C SER A 68 -18.75 -40.01 -16.70
N ASN A 69 -18.83 -40.01 -15.36
CA ASN A 69 -18.84 -41.18 -14.46
C ASN A 69 -17.74 -42.25 -14.63
N GLY A 70 -16.80 -42.26 -13.68
CA GLY A 70 -16.22 -43.49 -13.15
C GLY A 70 -14.84 -43.91 -13.66
N ASN A 71 -14.43 -43.54 -14.88
CA ASN A 71 -13.10 -43.85 -15.41
C ASN A 71 -12.22 -42.61 -15.50
N VAL A 72 -11.29 -42.45 -14.55
CA VAL A 72 -10.24 -41.43 -14.65
C VAL A 72 -9.29 -41.83 -15.78
N PRO A 73 -9.04 -40.99 -16.81
CA PRO A 73 -8.18 -41.37 -17.92
C PRO A 73 -6.73 -41.59 -17.44
N VAL A 74 -6.25 -42.83 -17.58
CA VAL A 74 -4.97 -43.29 -16.99
C VAL A 74 -3.79 -42.43 -17.41
N GLY A 75 -3.76 -41.92 -18.65
CA GLY A 75 -2.73 -41.00 -19.13
C GLY A 75 -2.69 -39.65 -18.42
N ALA A 76 -3.85 -39.10 -18.00
CA ALA A 76 -3.89 -37.85 -17.22
C ALA A 76 -3.35 -38.06 -15.80
N VAL A 77 -3.65 -39.23 -15.20
CA VAL A 77 -3.11 -39.62 -13.89
C VAL A 77 -1.60 -39.89 -13.95
N GLN A 78 -1.10 -40.43 -15.06
CA GLN A 78 0.33 -40.61 -15.30
C GLN A 78 1.03 -39.25 -15.43
N ALA A 79 0.52 -38.35 -16.27
CA ALA A 79 1.07 -37.00 -16.42
C ALA A 79 1.03 -36.18 -15.10
N GLU A 80 -0.02 -36.33 -14.27
CA GLU A 80 -0.05 -35.70 -12.93
C GLU A 80 1.01 -36.29 -11.99
N ARG A 81 1.23 -37.62 -12.02
CA ARG A 81 2.25 -38.28 -11.22
C ARG A 81 3.67 -37.91 -11.66
N GLU A 82 3.94 -37.89 -12.96
CA GLU A 82 5.23 -37.45 -13.52
C GLU A 82 5.52 -36.00 -13.14
N LYS A 83 4.55 -35.09 -13.31
CA LYS A 83 4.68 -33.69 -12.90
C LYS A 83 4.90 -33.54 -11.38
N ARG A 84 4.23 -34.32 -10.54
CA ARG A 84 4.46 -34.34 -9.08
C ARG A 84 5.85 -34.88 -8.74
N GLN A 85 6.33 -35.90 -9.46
CA GLN A 85 7.65 -36.49 -9.25
C GLN A 85 8.78 -35.55 -9.69
N GLU A 86 8.65 -34.87 -10.83
CA GLU A 86 9.57 -33.81 -11.25
C GLU A 86 9.62 -32.65 -10.25
N ALA A 87 8.46 -32.20 -9.76
CA ALA A 87 8.39 -31.14 -8.75
C ALA A 87 9.08 -31.56 -7.45
N GLN A 88 8.92 -32.81 -7.03
CA GLN A 88 9.58 -33.36 -5.84
C GLN A 88 11.09 -33.50 -6.05
N GLN A 89 11.55 -33.95 -7.22
CA GLN A 89 12.98 -34.00 -7.56
C GLN A 89 13.61 -32.61 -7.53
N ARG A 90 12.98 -31.61 -8.18
CA ARG A 90 13.44 -30.21 -8.15
C ARG A 90 13.48 -29.66 -6.72
N ALA A 91 12.51 -29.99 -5.87
CA ALA A 91 12.54 -29.61 -4.46
C ALA A 91 13.74 -30.22 -3.73
N THR A 92 13.99 -31.53 -3.87
CA THR A 92 15.15 -32.20 -3.24
C THR A 92 16.49 -31.69 -3.77
N ASP A 93 16.59 -31.34 -5.05
CA ASP A 93 17.80 -30.77 -5.65
C ASP A 93 18.07 -29.35 -5.13
N LEU A 94 17.02 -28.54 -4.93
CA LEU A 94 17.13 -27.21 -4.33
C LEU A 94 17.48 -27.28 -2.84
N GLU A 95 16.88 -28.18 -2.08
CA GLU A 95 17.23 -28.43 -0.67
C GLU A 95 18.70 -28.85 -0.52
N ARG A 96 19.19 -29.72 -1.41
CA ARG A 96 20.60 -30.11 -1.46
C ARG A 96 21.52 -28.93 -1.76
N GLN A 97 21.19 -28.10 -2.76
CA GLN A 97 21.96 -26.89 -3.08
C GLN A 97 21.98 -25.89 -1.93
N LEU A 98 20.86 -25.70 -1.22
CA LEU A 98 20.77 -24.85 -0.03
C LEU A 98 21.60 -25.41 1.13
N ALA A 99 21.60 -26.73 1.33
CA ALA A 99 22.42 -27.38 2.35
C ALA A 99 23.92 -27.23 2.04
N GLU A 100 24.32 -27.36 0.77
CA GLU A 100 25.71 -27.18 0.31
C GLU A 100 26.17 -25.71 0.46
N LEU A 101 25.35 -24.74 0.02
CA LEU A 101 25.60 -23.32 0.23
C LEU A 101 25.70 -22.97 1.72
N ARG A 102 24.79 -23.48 2.56
CA ARG A 102 24.83 -23.29 4.02
C ARG A 102 26.10 -23.89 4.64
N GLY A 103 26.54 -25.05 4.16
CA GLY A 103 27.81 -25.66 4.54
C GLY A 103 29.01 -24.78 4.17
N GLN A 104 29.06 -24.30 2.92
CA GLN A 104 30.12 -23.41 2.45
C GLN A 104 30.16 -22.08 3.23
N VAL A 105 29.01 -21.45 3.48
CA VAL A 105 28.90 -20.24 4.31
C VAL A 105 29.34 -20.52 5.75
N SER A 106 28.98 -21.67 6.33
CA SER A 106 29.44 -22.06 7.67
C SER A 106 30.97 -22.19 7.74
N VAL A 107 31.59 -22.89 6.78
CA VAL A 107 33.05 -23.05 6.70
C VAL A 107 33.75 -21.71 6.46
N LEU A 108 33.24 -20.86 5.56
CA LEU A 108 33.79 -19.52 5.33
C LEU A 108 33.65 -18.61 6.56
N THR A 109 32.56 -18.73 7.30
CA THR A 109 32.37 -18.00 8.56
C THR A 109 33.35 -18.49 9.63
N GLN A 110 33.56 -19.80 9.72
CA GLN A 110 34.47 -20.41 10.69
C GLN A 110 35.96 -20.15 10.36
N GLN A 111 36.32 -19.99 9.07
CA GLN A 111 37.66 -19.52 8.66
C GLN A 111 37.84 -17.99 8.79
N ARG A 112 36.76 -17.20 8.66
CA ARG A 112 36.80 -15.74 8.83
C ARG A 112 36.70 -15.30 10.29
N GLN A 113 36.20 -16.14 11.18
CA GLN A 113 36.49 -15.99 12.59
C GLN A 113 38.01 -16.14 12.75
N PRO A 114 38.74 -15.09 13.15
CA PRO A 114 40.11 -15.30 13.58
C PRO A 114 40.03 -16.35 14.69
N ALA A 115 40.86 -17.39 14.62
CA ALA A 115 41.03 -18.30 15.74
C ALA A 115 41.21 -17.41 16.98
N PRO A 116 40.40 -17.56 18.04
CA PRO A 116 40.55 -16.72 19.20
C PRO A 116 41.98 -16.90 19.68
N LYS A 117 42.81 -15.86 19.52
CA LYS A 117 43.93 -15.62 20.44
C LYS A 117 43.32 -15.91 21.80
N PRO A 118 43.89 -16.80 22.64
CA PRO A 118 43.24 -17.19 23.88
C PRO A 118 42.83 -15.92 24.60
N GLN A 119 41.54 -15.61 24.50
CA GLN A 119 40.95 -14.57 25.28
C GLN A 119 41.08 -15.19 26.64
N GLN A 120 41.94 -14.61 27.47
CA GLN A 120 41.65 -14.60 28.89
C GLN A 120 40.16 -14.36 28.95
N GLU A 121 39.43 -15.36 29.40
CA GLU A 121 37.98 -15.30 29.48
C GLU A 121 37.72 -13.97 30.14
N GLN A 122 37.12 -13.03 29.41
CA GLN A 122 36.85 -11.71 29.95
C GLN A 122 35.71 -11.97 30.91
N GLN A 123 36.09 -12.41 32.11
CA GLN A 123 35.19 -12.71 33.21
C GLN A 123 34.27 -11.51 33.29
N PRO A 124 32.94 -11.71 33.19
CA PRO A 124 32.01 -10.64 32.95
C PRO A 124 32.30 -9.54 33.95
N ALA A 125 32.79 -8.40 33.43
CA ALA A 125 33.63 -7.47 34.18
C ALA A 125 33.06 -7.27 35.58
N THR A 126 33.80 -7.65 36.62
CA THR A 126 33.18 -7.67 37.94
C THR A 126 32.86 -6.24 38.37
N LEU A 127 31.85 -6.08 39.22
CA LEU A 127 31.47 -4.78 39.80
C LEU A 127 32.66 -4.04 40.44
N TRP A 128 33.72 -4.77 40.80
CA TRP A 128 34.90 -4.26 41.48
C TRP A 128 36.07 -3.92 40.54
N ASP A 129 36.19 -4.59 39.39
CA ASP A 129 37.26 -4.36 38.42
C ASP A 129 36.90 -3.24 37.42
N ASP A 130 35.66 -3.24 36.92
CA ASP A 130 35.12 -2.21 36.03
C ASP A 130 33.59 -2.11 36.23
N PRO A 131 33.12 -1.25 37.16
CA PRO A 131 31.69 -1.10 37.45
C PRO A 131 30.91 -0.57 36.24
N ASP A 132 31.53 0.23 35.38
CA ASP A 132 30.89 0.78 34.18
C ASP A 132 30.66 -0.32 33.14
N ALA A 133 31.62 -1.22 32.92
CA ALA A 133 31.46 -2.38 32.05
C ALA A 133 30.45 -3.38 32.63
N PHE A 134 30.45 -3.62 33.95
CA PHE A 134 29.44 -4.45 34.60
C PHE A 134 28.03 -3.90 34.35
N LEU A 135 27.80 -2.61 34.63
CA LEU A 135 26.51 -1.95 34.43
C LEU A 135 26.09 -1.95 32.96
N LYS A 136 27.00 -1.69 32.02
CA LYS A 136 26.72 -1.80 30.58
C LYS A 136 26.28 -3.20 30.20
N ASN A 137 26.96 -4.24 30.68
CA ASN A 137 26.60 -5.63 30.40
C ASN A 137 25.22 -6.01 30.97
N GLN A 138 24.87 -5.53 32.17
CA GLN A 138 23.54 -5.74 32.77
C GLN A 138 22.44 -4.96 32.02
N LEU A 139 22.74 -3.75 31.54
CA LEU A 139 21.78 -2.89 30.82
C LEU A 139 21.66 -3.21 29.32
N THR A 140 22.62 -3.94 28.73
CA THR A 140 22.61 -4.32 27.31
C THR A 140 21.37 -5.14 26.90
N PRO A 141 20.96 -6.23 27.58
CA PRO A 141 19.75 -6.97 27.21
C PRO A 141 18.49 -6.10 27.35
N PHE A 142 18.41 -5.22 28.35
CA PHE A 142 17.31 -4.27 28.47
C PHE A 142 17.28 -3.25 27.33
N GLN A 143 18.45 -2.77 26.88
CA GLN A 143 18.54 -1.89 25.70
C GLN A 143 18.15 -2.60 24.40
N GLN A 144 18.49 -3.89 24.23
CA GLN A 144 18.06 -4.70 23.09
C GLN A 144 16.54 -4.88 23.09
N GLN A 145 15.94 -5.31 24.20
CA GLN A 145 14.49 -5.42 24.35
C GLN A 145 13.76 -4.07 24.10
N MET A 146 14.33 -2.95 24.59
CA MET A 146 13.81 -1.60 24.34
C MET A 146 14.00 -1.09 22.91
N GLN A 147 14.88 -1.71 22.11
CA GLN A 147 15.01 -1.46 20.68
C GLN A 147 13.99 -2.31 19.90
N GLU A 148 13.88 -3.61 20.22
CA GLU A 148 12.89 -4.53 19.63
C GLU A 148 11.45 -4.02 19.82
N MET A 149 11.04 -3.75 21.06
CA MET A 149 9.71 -3.19 21.38
C MET A 149 9.45 -1.86 20.67
N ARG A 150 10.48 -1.05 20.44
CA ARG A 150 10.37 0.23 19.73
C ARG A 150 10.22 0.02 18.24
N GLU A 151 10.92 -0.95 17.66
CA GLU A 151 10.79 -1.34 16.25
C GLU A 151 9.39 -1.92 15.97
N GLU A 152 8.89 -2.83 16.82
CA GLU A 152 7.52 -3.35 16.73
C GLU A 152 6.46 -2.24 16.81
N LEU A 153 6.60 -1.31 17.78
CA LEU A 153 5.71 -0.17 17.93
C LEU A 153 5.75 0.77 16.70
N TRP A 154 6.93 0.96 16.12
CA TRP A 154 7.10 1.73 14.90
C TRP A 154 6.49 1.04 13.68
N GLU A 155 6.68 -0.28 13.51
CA GLU A 155 6.06 -1.03 12.43
C GLU A 155 4.53 -1.00 12.53
N SER A 156 3.99 -1.30 13.72
CA SER A 156 2.55 -1.21 14.01
C SER A 156 2.01 0.19 13.67
N ARG A 157 2.67 1.25 14.14
CA ARG A 157 2.26 2.64 13.85
C ARG A 157 2.38 3.00 12.36
N ALA A 158 3.31 2.43 11.61
CA ALA A 158 3.41 2.66 10.16
C ALA A 158 2.31 1.91 9.41
N SER A 159 1.99 0.67 9.81
CA SER A 159 0.89 -0.12 9.26
C SER A 159 -0.51 0.46 9.55
N ALA A 160 -0.64 1.32 10.56
CA ALA A 160 -1.85 2.08 10.83
C ALA A 160 -2.02 3.33 9.93
N VAL A 161 -0.92 3.84 9.34
CA VAL A 161 -0.89 5.06 8.49
C VAL A 161 -0.75 4.72 7.00
N HIS A 162 -0.17 3.57 6.68
CA HIS A 162 0.00 3.06 5.33
C HIS A 162 -0.49 1.62 5.25
N THR A 163 -0.95 1.19 4.07
CA THR A 163 -1.34 -0.21 3.87
C THR A 163 -0.16 -1.14 4.17
N PRO A 164 -0.39 -2.34 4.74
CA PRO A 164 0.67 -3.30 5.04
C PRO A 164 1.46 -3.70 3.79
N GLU A 165 0.81 -3.72 2.61
CA GLU A 165 1.45 -3.90 1.31
C GLU A 165 2.45 -2.79 0.96
N ALA A 166 2.16 -1.53 1.28
CA ALA A 166 3.08 -0.43 1.04
C ALA A 166 4.31 -0.51 1.97
N VAL A 167 4.12 -0.93 3.23
CA VAL A 167 5.22 -1.14 4.18
C VAL A 167 6.10 -2.31 3.75
N SER A 168 5.52 -3.45 3.35
CA SER A 168 6.28 -4.62 2.92
C SER A 168 6.98 -4.41 1.57
N ALA A 169 6.35 -3.73 0.60
CA ALA A 169 7.00 -3.34 -0.65
C ALA A 169 8.20 -2.40 -0.40
N ALA A 170 8.05 -1.42 0.51
CA ALA A 170 9.11 -0.50 0.87
C ALA A 170 10.28 -1.21 1.60
N LYS A 171 9.99 -2.19 2.49
CA LYS A 171 11.00 -3.09 3.09
C LYS A 171 11.76 -3.88 2.01
N ALA A 172 11.05 -4.55 1.11
CA ALA A 172 11.65 -5.32 0.02
C ALA A 172 12.47 -4.47 -0.97
N ALA A 173 12.16 -3.18 -1.11
CA ALA A 173 12.98 -2.23 -1.87
C ALA A 173 14.23 -1.79 -1.10
N ALA A 174 14.14 -1.59 0.22
CA ALA A 174 15.30 -1.30 1.08
C ALA A 174 16.31 -2.46 1.10
N GLU A 175 15.81 -3.70 1.16
CA GLU A 175 16.63 -4.92 1.16
C GLU A 175 17.47 -5.06 -0.11
N LYS A 176 16.94 -4.67 -1.29
CA LYS A 176 17.67 -4.72 -2.57
C LYS A 176 18.89 -3.80 -2.61
N ILE A 177 18.87 -2.70 -1.87
CA ILE A 177 19.99 -1.76 -1.74
C ILE A 177 20.75 -1.94 -0.43
N PHE A 178 20.41 -2.94 0.39
CA PHE A 178 21.10 -3.21 1.64
C PHE A 178 22.57 -3.56 1.38
N GLY A 179 23.47 -2.98 2.19
CA GLY A 179 24.92 -3.13 2.01
C GLY A 179 25.55 -2.23 0.93
N THR A 180 24.78 -1.56 0.06
CA THR A 180 25.33 -0.58 -0.89
C THR A 180 25.66 0.75 -0.19
N PRO A 181 26.44 1.66 -0.81
CA PRO A 181 26.59 3.03 -0.32
C PRO A 181 25.25 3.75 -0.19
N GLU A 182 24.34 3.53 -1.15
CA GLU A 182 22.99 4.13 -1.18
C GLU A 182 22.12 3.60 -0.05
N GLY A 183 22.12 2.30 0.23
CA GLY A 183 21.39 1.74 1.39
C GLY A 183 21.89 2.27 2.73
N ARG A 184 23.20 2.54 2.86
CA ARG A 184 23.75 3.21 4.05
C ARG A 184 23.32 4.67 4.16
N GLN A 185 23.25 5.39 3.05
CA GLN A 185 22.70 6.76 3.02
C GLN A 185 21.21 6.77 3.34
N LEU A 186 20.42 5.84 2.79
CA LEU A 186 19.01 5.69 3.09
C LEU A 186 18.78 5.40 4.57
N HIS A 187 19.52 4.46 5.16
CA HIS A 187 19.43 4.19 6.60
C HIS A 187 19.70 5.45 7.41
N GLN A 188 20.80 6.18 7.12
CA GLN A 188 21.11 7.44 7.80
C GLN A 188 20.02 8.49 7.61
N GLN A 189 19.46 8.63 6.39
CA GLN A 189 18.38 9.56 6.09
C GLN A 189 17.10 9.23 6.89
N ILE A 190 16.72 7.95 6.93
CA ILE A 190 15.55 7.46 7.66
C ILE A 190 15.70 7.68 9.17
N THR A 191 16.86 7.36 9.74
CA THR A 191 17.13 7.57 11.18
C THR A 191 17.23 9.07 11.53
N SER A 192 17.85 9.88 10.67
CA SER A 192 18.07 11.31 10.93
C SER A 192 16.85 12.19 10.68
N ALA A 193 15.91 11.76 9.83
CA ALA A 193 14.65 12.47 9.60
C ALA A 193 13.74 12.50 10.83
N GLY A 194 13.98 11.63 11.82
CA GLY A 194 13.18 11.51 13.02
C GLY A 194 11.79 10.92 12.79
N GLY A 195 11.04 10.75 13.87
CA GLY A 195 9.73 10.11 13.81
C GLY A 195 9.82 8.59 13.63
N ASN A 196 8.99 8.04 12.75
CA ASN A 196 8.87 6.59 12.53
C ASN A 196 9.71 6.18 11.30
N PRO A 197 10.69 5.27 11.44
CA PRO A 197 11.56 4.88 10.33
C PRO A 197 10.79 4.19 9.19
N PHE A 198 9.75 3.40 9.49
CA PHE A 198 8.98 2.70 8.46
C PHE A 198 8.06 3.64 7.66
N ASP A 199 7.54 4.70 8.27
CA ASP A 199 6.82 5.79 7.57
C ASP A 199 7.76 6.52 6.60
N ASN A 200 8.96 6.89 7.07
CA ASN A 200 9.99 7.50 6.23
C ASN A 200 10.44 6.56 5.09
N LEU A 201 10.52 5.24 5.34
CA LEU A 201 10.83 4.25 4.31
C LEU A 201 9.73 4.15 3.24
N VAL A 202 8.46 4.14 3.63
CA VAL A 202 7.32 4.13 2.68
C VAL A 202 7.28 5.42 1.85
N LYS A 203 7.59 6.58 2.45
CA LYS A 203 7.71 7.86 1.71
C LYS A 203 8.83 7.80 0.67
N TRP A 204 10.00 7.28 1.03
CA TRP A 204 11.10 7.07 0.09
C TRP A 204 10.71 6.10 -1.05
N HIS A 205 10.04 4.98 -0.74
CA HIS A 205 9.60 4.03 -1.77
C HIS A 205 8.59 4.68 -2.74
N LYS A 206 7.63 5.45 -2.21
CA LYS A 206 6.69 6.22 -3.04
C LYS A 206 7.40 7.25 -3.92
N GLN A 207 8.45 7.91 -3.42
CA GLN A 207 9.27 8.81 -4.24
C GLN A 207 9.95 8.05 -5.39
N GLN A 208 10.57 6.90 -5.12
CA GLN A 208 11.16 6.03 -6.15
C GLN A 208 10.13 5.58 -7.18
N GLU A 209 8.94 5.14 -6.75
CA GLU A 209 7.84 4.82 -7.66
C GLU A 209 7.40 6.02 -8.52
N THR A 210 7.31 7.23 -7.95
CA THR A 210 6.95 8.42 -8.74
C THR A 210 8.03 8.77 -9.75
N LEU A 211 9.30 8.68 -9.39
CA LEU A 211 10.43 8.89 -10.31
C LEU A 211 10.45 7.83 -11.42
N ALA A 212 10.12 6.57 -11.12
CA ALA A 212 10.01 5.50 -12.11
C ALA A 212 8.79 5.67 -13.05
N LYS A 213 7.68 6.21 -12.56
CA LYS A 213 6.45 6.45 -13.34
C LYS A 213 6.52 7.70 -14.22
N VAL A 214 7.13 8.76 -13.71
CA VAL A 214 7.21 10.09 -14.35
C VAL A 214 8.48 10.25 -15.18
N GLY A 215 9.57 9.58 -14.80
CA GLY A 215 10.85 9.63 -15.51
C GLY A 215 11.58 10.96 -15.34
N GLY A 216 12.44 11.27 -16.31
CA GLY A 216 13.28 12.48 -16.30
C GLY A 216 12.59 13.78 -16.75
N ASP A 217 11.36 13.71 -17.27
CA ASP A 217 10.59 14.87 -17.74
C ASP A 217 9.13 14.80 -17.25
N PRO A 218 8.82 15.47 -16.12
CA PRO A 218 7.47 15.52 -15.58
C PRO A 218 6.44 16.22 -16.47
N GLU A 219 6.87 17.21 -17.26
CA GLU A 219 5.98 17.95 -18.16
C GLU A 219 5.60 17.06 -19.36
N ALA A 220 6.55 16.32 -19.94
CA ALA A 220 6.25 15.37 -21.00
C ALA A 220 5.27 14.28 -20.53
N TRP A 221 5.47 13.72 -19.33
CA TRP A 221 4.55 12.74 -18.75
C TRP A 221 3.14 13.32 -18.51
N LEU A 222 3.06 14.52 -17.93
CA LEU A 222 1.78 15.18 -17.66
C LEU A 222 1.02 15.49 -18.96
N ASN A 223 1.71 16.00 -19.98
CA ASN A 223 1.10 16.29 -21.28
C ASN A 223 0.60 15.01 -21.98
N ALA A 224 1.38 13.91 -21.95
CA ALA A 224 0.96 12.64 -22.54
C ALA A 224 -0.24 12.00 -21.82
N GLU A 225 -0.28 12.03 -20.48
CA GLU A 225 -1.44 11.57 -19.72
C GLU A 225 -2.65 12.52 -19.92
N LEU A 226 -2.44 13.83 -20.05
CA LEU A 226 -3.51 14.80 -20.36
C LEU A 226 -4.10 14.56 -21.75
N GLU A 227 -3.27 14.33 -22.78
CA GLU A 227 -3.72 14.01 -24.14
C GLU A 227 -4.52 12.70 -24.15
N LYS A 228 -4.04 11.66 -23.44
CA LYS A 228 -4.75 10.40 -23.24
C LYS A 228 -6.10 10.58 -22.52
N ARG A 229 -6.19 11.48 -21.54
CA ARG A 229 -7.45 11.84 -20.86
C ARG A 229 -8.39 12.61 -21.78
N MET A 230 -7.88 13.52 -22.61
CA MET A 230 -8.68 14.24 -23.61
C MET A 230 -9.22 13.32 -24.71
N ALA A 231 -8.53 12.21 -25.01
CA ALA A 231 -9.03 11.16 -25.89
C ALA A 231 -10.15 10.29 -25.26
N ASP A 232 -10.37 10.35 -23.93
CA ASP A 232 -11.43 9.62 -23.25
C ASP A 232 -12.77 10.40 -23.33
N PRO A 233 -13.81 9.85 -23.98
CA PRO A 233 -15.11 10.51 -24.09
C PRO A 233 -15.79 10.75 -22.74
N ALA A 234 -15.49 9.96 -21.69
CA ALA A 234 -16.04 10.17 -20.36
C ALA A 234 -15.45 11.43 -19.69
N PHE A 235 -14.14 11.64 -19.85
CA PHE A 235 -13.46 12.85 -19.36
C PHE A 235 -13.92 14.09 -20.12
N MET A 236 -14.08 13.99 -21.45
CA MET A 236 -14.61 15.08 -22.28
C MET A 236 -16.06 15.45 -21.90
N ALA A 237 -16.93 14.45 -21.64
CA ALA A 237 -18.28 14.70 -21.15
C ALA A 237 -18.28 15.41 -19.78
N GLN A 238 -17.42 14.99 -18.85
CA GLN A 238 -17.25 15.63 -17.55
C GLN A 238 -16.71 17.07 -17.67
N ALA A 239 -15.77 17.31 -18.60
CA ALA A 239 -15.23 18.63 -18.87
C ALA A 239 -16.29 19.58 -19.46
N VAL A 240 -17.12 19.10 -20.40
CA VAL A 240 -18.25 19.86 -20.96
C VAL A 240 -19.30 20.16 -19.90
N GLU A 241 -19.66 19.21 -19.05
CA GLU A 241 -20.64 19.44 -17.98
C GLU A 241 -20.09 20.43 -16.93
N ARG A 242 -18.80 20.33 -16.57
CA ARG A 242 -18.15 21.30 -15.69
C ARG A 242 -18.07 22.70 -16.33
N ALA A 243 -17.80 22.79 -17.63
CA ALA A 243 -17.83 24.05 -18.36
C ALA A 243 -19.25 24.66 -18.42
N ARG A 244 -20.28 23.82 -18.59
CA ARG A 244 -21.69 24.22 -18.58
C ARG A 244 -22.15 24.70 -17.21
N ALA A 245 -21.79 23.99 -16.13
CA ALA A 245 -22.05 24.40 -14.76
C ALA A 245 -21.30 25.71 -14.38
N GLY A 246 -20.05 25.84 -14.83
CA GLY A 246 -19.26 27.06 -14.69
C GLY A 246 -19.86 28.25 -15.44
N ALA A 247 -20.35 28.05 -16.67
CA ALA A 247 -21.04 29.08 -17.46
C ALA A 247 -22.38 29.49 -16.82
N ALA A 248 -23.17 28.53 -16.32
CA ALA A 248 -24.41 28.81 -15.59
C ALA A 248 -24.17 29.60 -14.29
N SER A 249 -23.06 29.33 -13.59
CA SER A 249 -22.65 30.05 -12.39
C SER A 249 -22.04 31.43 -12.67
N ASN A 250 -21.59 31.70 -13.90
CA ASN A 250 -21.05 33.00 -14.31
C ASN A 250 -22.11 34.03 -14.70
N THR A 251 -23.40 33.70 -14.60
CA THR A 251 -24.53 34.60 -14.90
C THR A 251 -24.63 35.81 -13.95
N ASN A 252 -23.85 35.83 -12.85
CA ASN A 252 -23.64 37.01 -12.00
C ASN A 252 -22.63 38.02 -12.57
N ARG A 253 -21.99 37.75 -13.72
CA ARG A 253 -21.41 38.81 -14.55
C ARG A 253 -22.42 39.15 -15.64
N SER A 254 -22.86 40.40 -15.62
CA SER A 254 -23.85 40.97 -16.52
C SER A 254 -23.67 40.46 -17.96
N ALA A 255 -24.75 39.93 -18.54
CA ALA A 255 -24.78 39.63 -19.97
C ALA A 255 -24.26 40.87 -20.74
N PRO A 256 -23.47 40.69 -21.82
CA PRO A 256 -23.01 41.81 -22.60
C PRO A 256 -24.24 42.61 -23.03
N LEU A 257 -24.31 43.87 -22.59
CA LEU A 257 -25.37 44.78 -22.98
C LEU A 257 -25.18 45.06 -24.47
N THR A 258 -25.77 44.22 -25.31
CA THR A 258 -25.85 44.43 -26.74
C THR A 258 -26.79 45.62 -26.95
N SER A 259 -26.22 46.81 -26.77
CA SER A 259 -26.84 48.09 -27.09
C SER A 259 -26.95 48.19 -28.60
N ILE A 260 -27.89 47.45 -29.18
CA ILE A 260 -28.32 47.62 -30.57
C ILE A 260 -28.78 49.08 -30.66
N PRO A 261 -28.06 49.95 -31.41
CA PRO A 261 -28.47 51.34 -31.53
C PRO A 261 -29.87 51.36 -32.16
N PRO A 262 -30.78 52.24 -31.71
CA PRO A 262 -32.12 52.31 -32.27
C PRO A 262 -32.02 52.53 -33.77
N SER A 263 -32.65 51.64 -34.53
CA SER A 263 -32.60 51.65 -35.99
C SER A 263 -32.99 53.02 -36.53
N LEU A 264 -32.19 53.54 -37.48
CA LEU A 264 -32.28 54.90 -38.04
C LEU A 264 -33.54 55.14 -38.92
N SER A 265 -34.62 54.39 -38.69
CA SER A 265 -35.90 54.50 -39.40
C SER A 265 -36.75 55.72 -38.98
N ARG A 266 -36.20 56.65 -38.15
CA ARG A 266 -36.89 57.86 -37.66
C ARG A 266 -35.99 59.09 -37.57
N LEU A 267 -35.22 59.39 -38.61
CA LEU A 267 -34.72 60.74 -38.87
C LEU A 267 -35.10 61.13 -40.32
N PRO A 268 -35.72 62.31 -40.55
CA PRO A 268 -36.02 62.78 -41.90
C PRO A 268 -34.72 63.12 -42.65
N ALA A 269 -34.71 62.92 -43.97
CA ALA A 269 -33.54 63.16 -44.81
C ALA A 269 -33.02 64.60 -44.69
N GLY A 270 -31.73 64.74 -44.38
CA GLY A 270 -31.14 66.03 -43.96
C GLY A 270 -29.62 66.12 -44.01
N GLY A 271 -28.99 65.69 -45.11
CA GLY A 271 -27.70 66.19 -45.60
C GLY A 271 -26.43 66.04 -44.73
N SER A 272 -25.60 65.04 -45.02
CA SER A 272 -24.15 65.22 -45.29
C SER A 272 -23.58 63.99 -46.00
N SER A 273 -22.61 64.20 -46.90
CA SER A 273 -21.97 63.15 -47.70
C SER A 273 -21.05 62.26 -46.84
N PRO A 274 -20.90 60.95 -47.14
CA PRO A 274 -19.92 60.12 -46.45
C PRO A 274 -18.50 60.57 -46.80
N GLY A 275 -17.71 60.92 -45.79
CA GLY A 275 -16.26 60.80 -45.87
C GLY A 275 -15.88 59.36 -45.56
N GLU A 276 -14.94 58.79 -46.31
CA GLU A 276 -14.44 57.43 -46.10
C GLU A 276 -13.78 57.28 -44.73
N THR A 277 -14.55 56.86 -43.73
CA THR A 277 -14.01 56.30 -42.49
C THR A 277 -13.89 54.79 -42.65
N ASP A 278 -12.67 54.36 -42.88
CA ASP A 278 -12.25 52.95 -42.92
C ASP A 278 -12.80 52.19 -41.70
N ALA A 279 -13.69 51.23 -41.97
CA ALA A 279 -14.36 50.40 -40.96
C ALA A 279 -13.51 49.19 -40.52
N SER A 280 -12.22 49.15 -40.87
CA SER A 280 -11.29 48.12 -40.43
C SER A 280 -11.09 48.11 -38.92
N ASP A 281 -10.89 46.93 -38.35
CA ASP A 281 -10.81 46.68 -36.91
C ASP A 281 -9.74 47.53 -36.18
N GLY A 282 -8.64 47.86 -36.89
CA GLY A 282 -7.59 48.75 -36.39
C GLY A 282 -8.04 50.21 -36.18
N ALA A 283 -8.96 50.72 -36.99
CA ALA A 283 -9.52 52.06 -36.82
C ALA A 283 -10.45 52.12 -35.58
N LEU A 284 -11.24 51.07 -35.37
CA LEU A 284 -12.04 50.88 -34.15
C LEU A 284 -11.17 50.81 -32.89
N PHE A 285 -10.05 50.07 -32.94
CA PHE A 285 -9.10 49.97 -31.82
C PHE A 285 -8.42 51.32 -31.47
N ASN A 286 -8.04 52.11 -32.48
CA ASN A 286 -7.49 53.46 -32.25
C ASN A 286 -8.55 54.45 -31.73
N SER A 287 -9.80 54.36 -32.21
CA SER A 287 -10.88 55.26 -31.77
C SER A 287 -11.25 55.07 -30.28
N THR A 288 -11.10 53.85 -29.76
CA THR A 288 -11.42 53.49 -28.38
C THR A 288 -10.27 53.75 -27.42
N THR A 289 -9.03 53.57 -27.87
CA THR A 289 -7.82 53.78 -27.04
C THR A 289 -7.37 55.25 -26.97
N SER A 290 -7.59 56.05 -28.01
CA SER A 290 -7.18 57.48 -28.02
C SER A 290 -8.05 58.40 -27.14
N ARG A 291 -9.25 57.95 -26.73
CA ARG A 291 -10.21 58.77 -25.96
C ARG A 291 -9.89 58.93 -24.46
N ARG A 292 -8.67 58.58 -24.04
CA ARG A 292 -8.24 58.61 -22.63
C ARG A 292 -6.89 59.31 -22.43
N ARG A 293 -6.84 60.58 -22.84
CA ARG A 293 -5.91 61.60 -22.33
C ARG A 293 -6.68 62.92 -22.16
#